data_AF-G1KLG0-F1
#
_entry.id   AF-G1KLG0-F1
#
_cell.length_a   1.000
_cell.length_b   1.000
_cell.length_c   1.000
_cell.angle_alpha   90.00
_cell.angle_beta   90.00
_cell.angle_gamma   90.00
#
_symmetry.space_group_name_H-M   'P 1'
#
loop_
_entity.id
_entity.type
_entity.pdbx_description
1 polymer ?
#
loop_
_entity_poly.entity_id
_entity_poly.type
_entity_poly.pdbx_seq_one_letter_code
_entity_poly.pdbx_strand_id
1 'polypeptide(L)'
;MMEGPWIVLSFCCLCHLCVARPSRLYITDNSNKALNATFQETNGGQNGSYKAVAINVPNCASLPKLSDAADATKVSDVLAQYLIRVGDDTHCLYDPNNLEDCNPPLSEDTAYRFKYVLVDQATGVVKDQTLWSHPIKTRKLMQPSTIDTWPGRRKGGMIVITSILSVLMFV
;
A
#
# COMPACT_ATOMS: atom_id res chain seq x y z
N MET A 1 -12.32 -18.36 -16.66
CA MET A 1 -11.28 -17.36 -17.02
C MET A 1 -11.05 -16.53 -15.77
N MET A 2 -10.13 -16.97 -14.90
CA MET A 2 -9.89 -16.31 -13.61
C MET A 2 -8.74 -15.32 -13.79
N GLU A 3 -9.09 -14.05 -13.87
CA GLU A 3 -8.13 -12.94 -13.88
C GLU A 3 -7.59 -12.72 -12.46
N GLY A 4 -6.35 -12.25 -12.35
CA GLY A 4 -5.48 -12.30 -11.16
C GLY A 4 -5.97 -11.58 -9.89
N PRO A 5 -5.10 -11.44 -8.87
CA PRO A 5 -5.53 -11.09 -7.52
C PRO A 5 -6.17 -9.70 -7.37
N TRP A 6 -7.14 -9.62 -6.45
CA TRP A 6 -8.06 -8.48 -6.29
C TRP A 6 -7.95 -7.86 -4.90
N ILE A 7 -7.93 -6.52 -4.84
CA ILE A 7 -7.84 -5.74 -3.59
C ILE A 7 -8.97 -4.71 -3.51
N VAL A 8 -9.65 -4.68 -2.36
CA VAL A 8 -10.70 -3.72 -2.05
C VAL A 8 -10.23 -2.76 -0.95
N LEU A 9 -10.44 -1.47 -1.18
CA LEU A 9 -10.12 -0.37 -0.26
C LEU A 9 -11.44 0.28 0.16
N SER A 10 -11.67 0.47 1.46
CA SER A 10 -12.94 1.00 1.97
C SER A 10 -12.83 2.44 2.48
N PHE A 11 -13.75 3.30 2.05
CA PHE A 11 -13.95 4.68 2.51
C PHE A 11 -15.25 4.76 3.35
N CYS A 12 -15.29 5.63 4.36
CA CYS A 12 -16.52 5.96 5.10
C CYS A 12 -16.85 7.45 5.07
N CYS A 13 -18.04 7.87 4.61
CA CYS A 13 -18.55 9.24 4.75
C CYS A 13 -20.01 9.31 5.22
N LEU A 14 -20.29 10.15 6.22
CA LEU A 14 -21.36 11.14 6.18
C LEU A 14 -20.98 12.34 7.08
N CYS A 15 -21.16 13.57 6.57
CA CYS A 15 -20.73 14.85 7.15
C CYS A 15 -21.41 15.28 8.47
N HIS A 16 -22.10 14.42 9.20
CA HIS A 16 -22.56 14.71 10.55
C HIS A 16 -22.76 13.38 11.27
N LEU A 17 -22.03 13.20 12.39
CA LEU A 17 -21.98 11.99 13.22
C LEU A 17 -21.33 10.77 12.56
N CYS A 18 -20.14 10.41 13.04
CA CYS A 18 -19.99 9.21 13.87
C CYS A 18 -18.53 9.06 14.30
N VAL A 19 -18.22 9.47 15.53
CA VAL A 19 -17.17 8.80 16.30
C VAL A 19 -17.83 7.55 16.88
N ALA A 20 -17.79 6.45 16.14
CA ALA A 20 -18.14 5.14 16.66
C ALA A 20 -16.93 4.24 16.51
N ARG A 21 -16.48 3.66 17.62
CA ARG A 21 -15.50 2.57 17.63
C ARG A 21 -15.93 1.51 16.60
N PRO A 22 -15.01 0.87 15.87
CA PRO A 22 -15.37 -0.15 14.90
C PRO A 22 -15.93 -1.37 15.63
N SER A 23 -17.23 -1.38 15.87
CA SER A 23 -17.98 -2.60 16.12
C SER A 23 -18.13 -3.30 14.77
N ARG A 24 -17.70 -4.56 14.76
CA ARG A 24 -17.65 -5.54 13.67
C ARG A 24 -18.92 -5.54 12.79
N LEU A 25 -19.02 -4.60 11.86
CA LEU A 25 -20.12 -4.54 10.90
C LEU A 25 -19.75 -5.36 9.67
N TYR A 26 -20.62 -6.28 9.32
CA TYR A 26 -20.46 -7.12 8.14
C TYR A 26 -20.69 -6.25 6.90
N ILE A 27 -19.61 -5.98 6.16
CA ILE A 27 -19.68 -5.14 4.97
C ILE A 27 -20.24 -5.94 3.81
N THR A 28 -21.39 -5.55 3.28
CA THR A 28 -22.03 -6.20 2.13
C THR A 28 -22.18 -5.26 0.96
N ASP A 29 -21.89 -5.76 -0.24
CA ASP A 29 -22.26 -5.05 -1.47
C ASP A 29 -23.78 -5.08 -1.73
N ASN A 30 -24.21 -4.39 -2.78
CA ASN A 30 -25.62 -4.28 -3.17
C ASN A 30 -26.27 -5.63 -3.56
N SER A 31 -25.46 -6.69 -3.73
CA SER A 31 -25.91 -8.06 -3.96
C SER A 31 -25.87 -8.94 -2.71
N ASN A 32 -25.71 -8.33 -1.53
CA ASN A 32 -25.52 -8.99 -0.23
C ASN A 32 -24.25 -9.85 -0.13
N LYS A 33 -23.26 -9.64 -1.01
CA LYS A 33 -21.99 -10.35 -0.95
C LYS A 33 -21.07 -9.67 0.06
N ALA A 34 -20.46 -10.47 0.92
CA ALA A 34 -19.45 -10.04 1.87
C ALA A 34 -18.24 -9.40 1.17
N LEU A 35 -17.80 -8.24 1.66
CA LEU A 35 -16.57 -7.55 1.24
C LEU A 35 -15.51 -7.49 2.35
N ASN A 36 -15.73 -8.19 3.46
CA ASN A 36 -14.85 -8.22 4.61
C ASN A 36 -13.88 -9.41 4.62
N ALA A 37 -13.71 -10.09 3.47
CA ALA A 37 -12.76 -11.19 3.36
C ALA A 37 -11.34 -10.70 3.65
N THR A 38 -10.57 -11.49 4.39
CA THR A 38 -9.21 -11.17 4.79
C THR A 38 -8.18 -11.62 3.75
N PHE A 39 -6.95 -11.14 3.91
CA PHE A 39 -5.83 -11.59 3.09
C PHE A 39 -5.63 -13.11 3.18
N GLN A 40 -5.70 -13.71 4.38
CA GLN A 40 -5.52 -15.16 4.53
C GLN A 40 -6.64 -15.96 3.88
N GLU A 41 -7.90 -15.54 4.08
CA GLU A 41 -9.08 -16.24 3.53
C GLU A 41 -9.04 -16.32 2.00
N THR A 42 -8.50 -15.28 1.36
CA THR A 42 -8.41 -15.20 -0.10
C THR A 42 -7.08 -15.71 -0.67
N ASN A 43 -6.18 -16.22 0.18
CA ASN A 43 -4.81 -16.58 -0.20
C ASN A 43 -4.09 -15.45 -0.95
N GLY A 44 -4.08 -14.26 -0.35
CA GLY A 44 -3.47 -13.06 -0.91
C GLY A 44 -4.16 -12.54 -2.17
N GLY A 45 -5.47 -12.75 -2.26
CA GLY A 45 -6.30 -12.31 -3.38
C GLY A 45 -6.47 -13.31 -4.52
N GLN A 46 -5.83 -14.49 -4.45
CA GLN A 46 -5.92 -15.51 -5.50
C GLN A 46 -7.33 -16.11 -5.63
N ASN A 47 -8.01 -16.29 -4.51
CA ASN A 47 -9.34 -16.91 -4.47
C ASN A 47 -10.48 -15.88 -4.52
N GLY A 48 -10.17 -14.59 -4.55
CA GLY A 48 -11.16 -13.51 -4.56
C GLY A 48 -10.62 -12.22 -3.99
N SER A 49 -11.46 -11.19 -3.94
CA SER A 49 -11.10 -9.90 -3.37
C SER A 49 -11.06 -9.92 -1.85
N TYR A 50 -10.04 -9.31 -1.27
CA TYR A 50 -9.95 -9.05 0.16
C TYR A 50 -9.91 -7.55 0.46
N LYS A 51 -10.28 -7.20 1.69
CA LYS A 51 -10.13 -5.84 2.23
C LYS A 51 -8.67 -5.63 2.63
N ALA A 52 -7.98 -4.70 1.98
CA ALA A 52 -6.59 -4.38 2.34
C ALA A 52 -6.48 -3.29 3.41
N VAL A 53 -7.37 -2.30 3.40
CA VAL A 53 -7.40 -1.23 4.41
C VAL A 53 -8.77 -0.57 4.48
N ALA A 54 -9.14 -0.11 5.67
CA ALA A 54 -10.26 0.79 5.90
C ALA A 54 -9.76 2.14 6.38
N ILE A 55 -10.32 3.21 5.80
CA ILE A 55 -9.94 4.58 6.16
C ILE A 55 -11.20 5.41 6.34
N ASN A 56 -11.17 6.28 7.35
CA ASN A 56 -12.20 7.28 7.55
C ASN A 56 -12.08 8.37 6.48
N VAL A 57 -13.18 8.74 5.80
CA VAL A 57 -13.12 9.85 4.84
C VAL A 57 -12.88 11.14 5.63
N PRO A 58 -11.83 11.90 5.28
CA PRO A 58 -11.57 13.17 5.93
C PRO A 58 -12.73 14.14 5.68
N ASN A 59 -12.94 15.07 6.62
CA ASN A 59 -13.98 16.08 6.47
C ASN A 59 -13.70 16.96 5.24
N CYS A 60 -14.59 16.91 4.26
CA CYS A 60 -14.47 17.68 3.01
C CYS A 60 -14.44 19.20 3.25
N ALA A 61 -15.00 19.70 4.36
CA ALA A 61 -14.98 21.11 4.70
C ALA A 61 -13.62 21.60 5.22
N SER A 62 -12.74 20.70 5.64
CA SER A 62 -11.45 21.02 6.26
C SER A 62 -10.33 20.13 5.72
N LEU A 63 -10.24 20.03 4.39
CA LEU A 63 -9.13 19.34 3.75
C LEU A 63 -7.83 20.14 3.95
N PRO A 64 -6.70 19.48 4.28
CA PRO A 64 -5.40 20.13 4.31
C PRO A 64 -5.07 20.68 2.91
N LYS A 65 -4.27 21.73 2.80
CA LYS A 65 -3.88 22.19 1.46
C LYS A 65 -2.74 21.31 0.98
N LEU A 66 -2.86 20.75 -0.22
CA LEU A 66 -1.76 19.99 -0.82
C LEU A 66 -0.50 20.87 -0.99
N SER A 67 -0.65 22.19 -1.10
CA SER A 67 0.47 23.13 -1.08
C SER A 67 1.32 23.07 0.19
N ASP A 68 0.74 22.64 1.32
CA ASP A 68 1.45 22.52 2.60
C ASP A 68 2.45 21.35 2.57
N ALA A 69 2.34 20.44 1.59
CA ALA A 69 3.32 19.40 1.32
C ALA A 69 4.66 19.97 0.79
N ALA A 70 4.71 21.25 0.40
CA ALA A 70 5.98 21.92 0.07
C ALA A 70 6.88 22.11 1.30
N ASP A 71 6.30 22.11 2.50
CA ASP A 71 7.03 22.14 3.76
C ASP A 71 7.45 20.72 4.15
N ALA A 72 8.76 20.45 4.15
CA ALA A 72 9.32 19.14 4.48
C ALA A 72 8.92 18.64 5.88
N THR A 73 8.60 19.54 6.81
CA THR A 73 8.16 19.18 8.16
C THR A 73 6.70 18.71 8.20
N LYS A 74 5.89 19.13 7.23
CA LYS A 74 4.45 18.80 7.14
C LYS A 74 4.13 17.75 6.08
N VAL A 75 5.08 17.45 5.18
CA VAL A 75 4.84 16.60 4.01
C VAL A 75 4.26 15.23 4.39
N SER A 76 4.78 14.60 5.44
CA SER A 76 4.31 13.28 5.87
C SER A 76 2.84 13.32 6.30
N ASP A 77 2.47 14.29 7.12
CA ASP A 77 1.12 14.42 7.66
C ASP A 77 0.10 14.83 6.59
N VAL A 78 0.51 15.67 5.64
CA VAL A 78 -0.34 16.05 4.51
C VAL A 78 -0.55 14.86 3.58
N LEU A 79 0.53 14.15 3.20
CA LEU A 79 0.43 13.00 2.30
C LEU A 79 -0.35 11.85 2.92
N ALA A 80 -0.24 11.62 4.24
CA ALA A 80 -1.00 10.58 4.93
C ALA A 80 -2.54 10.74 4.81
N GLN A 81 -3.03 11.95 4.51
CA GLN A 81 -4.46 12.20 4.29
C GLN A 81 -4.92 11.94 2.86
N TYR A 82 -4.00 11.85 1.89
CA TYR A 82 -4.31 11.68 0.47
C TYR A 82 -3.84 10.35 -0.11
N LEU A 83 -2.81 9.75 0.48
CA LEU A 83 -2.15 8.57 -0.04
C LEU A 83 -2.41 7.38 0.85
N ILE A 84 -2.81 6.30 0.19
CA ILE A 84 -3.00 5.00 0.80
C ILE A 84 -1.87 4.12 0.30
N ARG A 85 -1.05 3.65 1.22
CA ARG A 85 -0.01 2.67 0.92
C ARG A 85 -0.60 1.28 1.10
N VAL A 86 -0.66 0.52 0.02
CA VAL A 86 -1.09 -0.88 0.07
C VAL A 86 0.15 -1.78 0.11
N GLY A 87 0.15 -2.73 1.03
CA GLY A 87 1.22 -3.69 1.29
C GLY A 87 2.43 -3.15 2.05
N ASP A 88 2.21 -2.21 2.99
CA ASP A 88 3.28 -1.59 3.79
C ASP A 88 3.35 -2.13 5.23
N ASP A 89 2.44 -3.02 5.63
CA ASP A 89 2.42 -3.56 6.99
C ASP A 89 3.10 -4.93 7.05
N THR A 90 4.37 -4.96 7.45
CA THR A 90 5.11 -6.21 7.63
C THR A 90 4.73 -7.00 8.89
N HIS A 91 4.06 -6.37 9.87
CA HIS A 91 3.75 -7.00 11.17
C HIS A 91 2.62 -8.02 11.05
N CYS A 92 1.69 -7.74 10.16
CA CYS A 92 0.64 -8.62 9.64
C CYS A 92 1.01 -10.08 9.37
N LEU A 93 2.24 -10.33 8.90
CA LEU A 93 2.69 -11.68 8.57
C LEU A 93 2.97 -12.52 9.81
N TYR A 94 3.18 -11.88 10.96
CA TYR A 94 3.72 -12.50 12.17
C TYR A 94 2.80 -12.37 13.39
N ASP A 95 1.83 -11.45 13.38
CA ASP A 95 0.85 -11.30 14.46
C ASP A 95 -0.51 -11.92 14.10
N PRO A 96 -0.86 -13.10 14.66
CA PRO A 96 -2.14 -13.76 14.41
C PRO A 96 -3.36 -13.01 14.97
N ASN A 97 -3.18 -11.93 15.74
CA ASN A 97 -4.28 -11.18 16.34
C ASN A 97 -4.73 -9.96 15.50
N ASN A 98 -3.98 -9.58 14.45
CA ASN A 98 -4.23 -8.39 13.62
C ASN A 98 -4.71 -8.71 12.19
N LEU A 99 -5.51 -9.78 12.03
CA LEU A 99 -5.89 -10.30 10.70
C LEU A 99 -6.99 -9.47 9.99
N GLU A 100 -7.83 -8.74 10.73
CA GLU A 100 -9.05 -8.10 10.19
C GLU A 100 -8.78 -6.76 9.45
N ASP A 101 -7.67 -6.07 9.74
CA ASP A 101 -7.24 -4.81 9.12
C ASP A 101 -5.83 -4.92 8.51
N CYS A 102 -5.51 -6.11 8.05
CA CYS A 102 -4.17 -6.44 7.65
C CYS A 102 -3.84 -5.96 6.22
N ASN A 103 -2.77 -5.17 6.10
CA ASN A 103 -2.24 -4.65 4.84
C ASN A 103 -0.84 -5.25 4.51
N PRO A 104 -0.73 -6.58 4.34
CA PRO A 104 0.55 -7.27 4.26
C PRO A 104 1.29 -6.98 2.95
N PRO A 105 2.63 -7.14 2.91
CA PRO A 105 3.41 -6.96 1.68
C PRO A 105 2.83 -7.77 0.53
N LEU A 106 2.67 -7.09 -0.61
CA LEU A 106 2.15 -7.73 -1.82
C LEU A 106 3.16 -8.75 -2.36
N SER A 107 2.64 -9.86 -2.88
CA SER A 107 3.46 -10.90 -3.46
C SER A 107 4.27 -10.37 -4.65
N GLU A 108 5.49 -10.86 -4.81
CA GLU A 108 6.35 -10.50 -5.93
C GLU A 108 5.80 -11.00 -7.28
N ASP A 109 6.21 -10.34 -8.37
CA ASP A 109 5.84 -10.68 -9.75
C ASP A 109 4.34 -10.89 -10.02
N THR A 110 3.49 -10.26 -9.22
CA THR A 110 2.04 -10.49 -9.16
C THR A 110 1.28 -9.25 -9.61
N ALA A 111 0.26 -9.44 -10.46
CA ALA A 111 -0.58 -8.36 -10.96
C ALA A 111 -1.83 -8.19 -10.10
N TYR A 112 -1.98 -7.04 -9.45
CA TYR A 112 -3.12 -6.70 -8.60
C TYR A 112 -4.05 -5.70 -9.26
N ARG A 113 -5.34 -5.79 -8.94
CA ARG A 113 -6.34 -4.76 -9.27
C ARG A 113 -6.95 -4.20 -8.00
N PHE A 114 -7.25 -2.90 -8.02
CA PHE A 114 -7.74 -2.15 -6.88
C PHE A 114 -9.10 -1.54 -7.20
N LYS A 115 -9.99 -1.50 -6.22
CA LYS A 115 -11.18 -0.64 -6.26
C LYS A 115 -11.45 -0.04 -4.90
N TYR A 116 -12.15 1.09 -4.91
CA TYR A 116 -12.63 1.73 -3.72
C TYR A 116 -14.11 1.44 -3.51
N VAL A 117 -14.51 1.28 -2.25
CA VAL A 117 -15.88 1.01 -1.83
C VAL A 117 -16.22 1.97 -0.71
N LEU A 118 -17.29 2.75 -0.87
CA LEU A 118 -17.82 3.62 0.16
C LEU A 118 -18.83 2.85 0.99
N VAL A 119 -18.62 2.77 2.30
CA VAL A 119 -19.45 2.03 3.24
C VAL A 119 -20.03 2.98 4.27
N ASP A 120 -21.31 2.80 4.58
CA ASP A 120 -21.97 3.46 5.69
C ASP A 120 -21.63 2.74 7.00
N GLN A 121 -20.91 3.43 7.89
CA GLN A 121 -20.48 2.89 9.17
C GLN A 121 -21.61 2.59 10.15
N ALA A 122 -22.81 3.16 9.98
CA ALA A 122 -23.93 2.85 10.87
C ALA A 122 -24.62 1.53 10.46
N THR A 123 -24.67 1.26 9.16
CA THR A 123 -25.44 0.14 8.60
C THR A 123 -24.57 -1.01 8.05
N GLY A 124 -23.28 -0.77 7.80
CA GLY A 124 -22.38 -1.72 7.14
C GLY A 124 -22.64 -1.89 5.64
N VAL A 125 -23.56 -1.10 5.07
CA VAL A 125 -23.99 -1.25 3.67
C VAL A 125 -23.13 -0.39 2.75
N VAL A 126 -22.74 -0.96 1.60
CA VAL A 126 -22.07 -0.21 0.53
C VAL A 126 -23.00 0.86 -0.04
N LYS A 127 -22.53 2.10 -0.08
CA LYS A 127 -23.24 3.23 -0.69
C LYS A 127 -22.79 3.50 -2.11
N ASP A 128 -21.50 3.31 -2.39
CA ASP A 128 -20.92 3.55 -3.71
C ASP A 128 -19.63 2.72 -3.90
N GLN A 129 -19.18 2.56 -5.14
CA GLN A 129 -17.91 1.90 -5.45
C GLN A 129 -17.32 2.39 -6.78
N THR A 130 -16.00 2.40 -6.88
CA THR A 130 -15.32 2.65 -8.15
C THR A 130 -15.26 1.41 -9.02
N LEU A 131 -14.98 1.61 -10.31
CA LEU A 131 -14.53 0.53 -11.18
C LEU A 131 -13.20 -0.03 -10.66
N TRP A 132 -12.89 -1.26 -11.07
CA TRP A 132 -11.58 -1.84 -10.88
C TRP A 132 -10.52 -1.06 -11.68
N SER A 133 -9.35 -0.89 -11.09
CA SER A 133 -8.18 -0.34 -11.75
C SER A 133 -7.69 -1.28 -12.86
N HIS A 134 -6.85 -0.72 -13.74
CA HIS A 134 -5.98 -1.54 -14.57
C HIS A 134 -5.06 -2.39 -13.68
N PRO A 135 -4.61 -3.57 -14.16
CA PRO A 135 -3.69 -4.42 -13.40
C PRO A 135 -2.35 -3.72 -13.18
N ILE A 136 -1.89 -3.69 -11.94
CA ILE A 136 -0.59 -3.14 -11.52
C ILE A 136 0.28 -4.31 -11.08
N LYS A 137 1.42 -4.48 -11.75
CA LYS A 137 2.32 -5.61 -11.50
C LYS A 137 3.40 -5.24 -10.50
N THR A 138 3.55 -6.03 -9.44
CA THR A 138 4.67 -5.92 -8.52
C THR A 138 5.95 -6.37 -9.21
N ARG A 139 7.09 -5.81 -8.77
CA ARG A 139 8.40 -6.19 -9.32
C ARG A 139 8.80 -7.54 -8.75
N LYS A 140 9.56 -8.31 -9.53
CA LYS A 140 10.29 -9.47 -9.03
C LYS A 140 11.43 -8.97 -8.15
N LEU A 141 11.56 -9.50 -6.94
CA LEU A 141 12.66 -9.12 -6.06
C LEU A 141 13.93 -9.85 -6.51
N MET A 142 15.06 -9.13 -6.57
CA MET A 142 16.36 -9.77 -6.70
C MET A 142 16.78 -10.29 -5.33
N GLN A 143 17.33 -11.49 -5.27
CA GLN A 143 17.90 -11.99 -4.03
C GLN A 143 19.04 -11.06 -3.59
N PRO A 144 19.12 -10.66 -2.31
CA PRO A 144 20.20 -9.81 -1.83
C PRO A 144 21.59 -10.35 -2.16
N SER A 145 21.77 -11.67 -2.13
CA SER A 145 23.00 -12.39 -2.50
C SER A 145 23.43 -12.22 -3.97
N THR A 146 22.49 -11.85 -4.83
CA THR A 146 22.70 -11.60 -6.27
C THR A 146 22.90 -10.12 -6.59
N ILE A 147 22.71 -9.23 -5.61
CA ILE A 147 22.97 -7.80 -5.76
C ILE A 147 24.48 -7.61 -5.69
N ASP A 148 25.07 -7.20 -6.81
CA ASP A 148 26.44 -6.71 -6.84
C ASP A 148 26.51 -5.41 -6.03
N THR A 149 26.88 -5.53 -4.75
CA THR A 149 27.03 -4.41 -3.82
C THR A 149 28.35 -3.68 -4.01
N TRP A 150 29.20 -4.11 -4.96
CA TRP A 150 30.49 -3.49 -5.18
C TRP A 150 30.35 -2.11 -5.84
N PRO A 151 30.75 -1.00 -5.16
CA PRO A 151 30.45 0.37 -5.57
C PRO A 151 31.29 0.88 -6.76
N GLY A 152 31.87 -0.01 -7.56
CA GLY A 152 32.52 0.38 -8.78
C GLY A 152 33.35 -0.72 -9.39
N ARG A 153 33.04 -1.06 -10.64
CA ARG A 153 33.97 -1.69 -11.60
C ARG A 153 35.22 -0.82 -11.88
N ARG A 154 35.77 -0.11 -10.89
CA ARG A 154 37.13 0.41 -10.91
C ARG A 154 38.01 -0.78 -10.56
N LYS A 155 38.67 -1.38 -11.56
CA LYS A 155 39.74 -2.35 -11.30
C LYS A 155 40.69 -1.71 -10.29
N GLY A 156 41.15 -2.41 -9.25
CA GLY A 156 42.09 -1.86 -8.27
C GLY A 156 43.30 -1.17 -8.93
N GLY A 157 43.70 -1.65 -10.12
CA GLY A 157 44.70 -1.00 -10.97
C GLY A 157 44.42 0.45 -11.34
N MET A 158 43.15 0.88 -11.49
CA MET A 158 42.81 2.28 -11.75
C MET A 158 43.13 3.17 -10.54
N ILE A 159 42.88 2.69 -9.31
CA ILE A 159 43.24 3.41 -8.07
C ILE A 159 44.77 3.52 -7.96
N VAL A 160 45.47 2.41 -8.20
CA VAL A 160 46.94 2.37 -8.18
C VAL A 160 47.54 3.32 -9.22
N ILE A 161 47.07 3.27 -10.47
CA ILE A 161 47.51 4.16 -11.55
C ILE A 161 47.27 5.62 -11.17
N THR A 162 46.08 5.98 -10.65
CA THR A 162 45.81 7.37 -10.23
C THR A 162 46.71 7.83 -9.09
N SER A 163 47.04 6.95 -8.14
CA SER A 163 47.94 7.29 -7.04
C SER A 163 49.40 7.46 -7.48
N ILE A 164 49.87 6.66 -8.45
CA ILE A 164 51.23 6.78 -9.01
C ILE A 164 51.34 8.07 -9.84
N LEU A 165 50.36 8.33 -10.71
CA LEU A 165 50.32 9.55 -11.52
C LEU A 165 50.25 10.82 -10.66
N SER A 166 49.51 10.80 -9.54
CA SER A 166 49.48 11.98 -8.66
C SER A 166 50.85 12.23 -8.05
N VAL A 167 51.56 11.21 -7.55
CA VAL A 167 52.89 11.39 -6.95
C VAL A 167 53.93 11.82 -7.99
N LEU A 168 53.92 11.22 -9.19
CA LEU A 168 54.85 11.57 -10.27
C LEU A 168 54.64 12.97 -10.85
N MET A 169 53.44 13.55 -10.74
CA MET A 169 53.20 14.93 -11.19
C MET A 169 53.71 15.99 -10.21
N PHE A 170 54.10 15.60 -8.99
CA PHE A 170 54.64 16.48 -7.96
C PHE A 170 56.15 16.29 -7.69
N VAL A 171 56.84 15.46 -8.48
CA VAL A 171 58.30 15.27 -8.50
C VAL A 171 58.84 15.82 -9.81
#